data_AF-A0A7C5SX75-F1
#
_entry.id   AF-A0A7C5SX75-F1
#
_cell.length_a   1.000
_cell.length_b   1.000
_cell.length_c   1.000
_cell.angle_alpha   90.00
_cell.angle_beta   90.00
_cell.angle_gamma   90.00
#
_symmetry.space_group_name_H-M   'P 1'
#
loop_
_entity.id
_entity.type
_entity.pdbx_description
1 polymer ?
#
loop_
_entity_poly.entity_id
_entity_poly.type
_entity_poly.pdbx_seq_one_letter_code
_entity_poly.pdbx_strand_id
1 'polypeptide(L)' 'MSKRPNIEGALKQVSSRYELVHAAAKRVEQLLKEGDDIFVRDKVKKELIKKTFYAIEELAEGKVQVKKVNLEP' A
#
# COMPACT_ATOMS: atom_id res chain seq x y z
N MET A 1 11.67 10.48 14.46
CA MET A 1 12.20 9.13 14.15
C MET A 1 11.50 8.62 12.90
N SER A 2 12.23 8.12 11.91
CA SER A 2 11.64 7.52 10.71
C SER A 2 10.94 6.21 11.08
N LYS A 3 9.62 6.24 11.25
CA LYS A 3 8.81 5.03 11.43
C LYS A 3 8.94 4.17 10.16
N ARG A 4 9.05 2.85 10.32
CA ARG A 4 8.96 1.89 9.21
C ARG A 4 7.50 1.42 9.09
N PRO A 5 7.00 1.17 7.87
CA PRO A 5 5.68 0.58 7.71
C PRO A 5 5.73 -0.89 8.18
N ASN A 6 4.56 -1.45 8.49
CA ASN A 6 4.40 -2.82 8.98
C ASN A 6 4.60 -3.85 7.84
N ILE A 7 5.86 -4.02 7.43
CA ILE A 7 6.24 -4.95 6.35
C ILE A 7 5.85 -6.40 6.70
N GLU A 8 6.04 -6.82 7.96
CA GLU A 8 5.69 -8.18 8.39
C GLU A 8 4.19 -8.46 8.29
N GLY A 9 3.36 -7.49 8.65
CA GLY A 9 1.91 -7.57 8.45
C GLY A 9 1.53 -7.67 6.99
N ALA A 10 2.13 -6.82 6.15
CA ALA A 10 1.86 -6.81 4.71
C ALA A 10 2.29 -8.12 4.02
N LEU A 11 3.42 -8.72 4.43
CA LEU A 11 3.89 -10.01 3.89
C LEU A 11 2.94 -11.18 4.20
N LYS A 12 2.12 -11.09 5.24
CA LYS A 12 1.08 -12.12 5.53
C LYS A 12 -0.10 -12.06 4.56
N GLN A 13 -0.25 -10.96 3.81
CA GLN A 13 -1.38 -10.73 2.89
C GLN A 13 -1.03 -11.04 1.43
N VAL A 14 0.23 -11.40 1.17
CA VAL A 14 0.72 -11.71 -0.18
C VAL A 14 1.56 -13.00 -0.15
N SER A 15 1.77 -13.59 -1.32
CA SER A 15 2.51 -14.83 -1.51
C SER A 15 4.02 -14.64 -1.61
N SER A 16 4.51 -13.43 -1.92
CA SER A 16 5.94 -13.16 -2.00
C SER A 16 6.31 -11.69 -1.75
N ARG A 17 7.59 -11.46 -1.45
CA ARG A 17 8.15 -10.10 -1.34
C ARG A 17 8.03 -9.30 -2.65
N TYR A 18 8.11 -9.97 -3.80
CA TYR A 18 7.92 -9.31 -5.10
C TYR A 18 6.46 -8.92 -5.31
N GLU A 19 5.52 -9.79 -4.92
CA GLU A 19 4.08 -9.47 -4.97
C GLU A 19 3.74 -8.30 -4.06
N LEU A 20 4.36 -8.19 -2.87
CA LEU A 20 4.22 -7.01 -2.01
C LEU A 20 4.59 -5.72 -2.74
N VAL A 21 5.73 -5.70 -3.43
CA VAL A 21 6.21 -4.52 -4.17
C VAL A 21 5.22 -4.14 -5.27
N HIS A 22 4.78 -5.11 -6.07
CA HIS A 22 3.80 -4.86 -7.13
C HIS A 22 2.44 -4.39 -6.60
N ALA A 23 1.96 -5.00 -5.51
CA ALA A 23 0.69 -4.62 -4.89
C ALA A 23 0.76 -3.20 -4.32
N ALA A 24 1.83 -2.86 -3.60
CA ALA A 24 2.04 -1.52 -3.05
C ALA A 24 2.15 -0.47 -4.16
N ALA A 25 2.90 -0.75 -5.23
CA ALA A 25 3.02 0.15 -6.38
C ALA A 25 1.67 0.43 -7.04
N LYS A 26 0.89 -0.62 -7.34
CA LYS A 26 -0.47 -0.48 -7.90
C LYS A 26 -1.39 0.31 -6.99
N ARG A 27 -1.29 0.13 -5.67
CA ARG A 27 -2.08 0.91 -4.72
C ARG A 27 -1.68 2.38 -4.74
N VAL A 28 -0.38 2.69 -4.83
CA VAL A 28 0.09 4.08 -4.97
C VAL A 28 -0.45 4.71 -6.26
N GLU A 29 -0.46 4.00 -7.38
CA GLU A 29 -1.06 4.50 -8.63
C GLU A 29 -2.55 4.85 -8.45
N GLN A 30 -3.31 4.06 -7.70
CA GLN A 30 -4.71 4.37 -7.38
C GLN A 30 -4.81 5.65 -6.53
N LEU A 31 -3.98 5.77 -5.49
CA LEU A 31 -3.94 6.96 -4.63
C LEU A 31 -3.55 8.22 -5.41
N LEU A 32 -2.69 8.11 -6.44
CA LEU A 32 -2.31 9.22 -7.31
C LEU A 32 -3.46 9.67 -8.22
N LYS A 33 -4.38 8.77 -8.60
CA LYS A 33 -5.60 9.16 -9.35
C LYS A 33 -6.58 9.98 -8.52
N GLU A 34 -6.55 9.84 -7.19
CA GLU A 34 -7.38 10.63 -6.26
C GLU A 34 -6.78 12.03 -5.98
N GLY A 35 -5.55 12.29 -6.45
CA GLY A 35 -4.90 13.61 -6.40
C GLY A 35 -3.38 13.52 -6.62
N ASP A 36 -2.81 14.56 -7.22
CA ASP A 36 -1.41 14.57 -7.70
C ASP A 36 -0.33 14.66 -6.60
N ASP A 37 -0.72 14.83 -5.33
CA ASP A 37 0.24 14.89 -4.22
C ASP A 37 0.86 13.50 -3.92
N ILE A 38 2.12 13.45 -3.52
CA ILE A 38 2.78 12.22 -3.06
C ILE A 38 2.46 11.88 -1.60
N PHE A 39 1.76 12.77 -0.89
CA PHE A 39 1.34 12.60 0.49
C PHE A 39 -0.16 12.30 0.61
N VAL A 40 -0.51 11.53 1.65
CA VAL A 40 -1.85 11.40 2.21
C VAL A 40 -1.88 12.21 3.49
N ARG A 41 -2.89 13.07 3.65
CA ARG A 41 -3.09 13.81 4.89
C ARG A 41 -3.92 12.95 5.85
N ASP A 42 -3.28 12.44 6.89
CA ASP A 42 -3.96 11.76 7.98
C ASP A 42 -4.81 12.79 8.75
N LYS A 43 -6.14 12.70 8.66
CA LYS A 43 -7.07 13.64 9.31
C LYS A 43 -7.07 13.52 10.83
N VAL A 44 -6.69 12.37 11.37
CA VAL A 44 -6.70 12.08 12.81
C VAL A 44 -5.41 12.59 13.45
N LYS A 45 -4.26 12.26 12.86
CA LYS A 45 -2.94 12.64 13.39
C LYS A 45 -2.44 13.99 12.88
N LYS A 46 -3.10 14.58 11.87
CA LYS A 46 -2.67 15.78 11.15
C LYS A 46 -1.26 15.64 10.56
N GLU A 47 -0.88 14.43 10.19
CA GLU A 47 0.43 14.10 9.63
C GLU A 47 0.35 13.92 8.10
N LEU A 48 1.42 14.29 7.40
CA LEU A 48 1.61 13.99 5.99
C LEU A 48 2.38 12.67 5.87
N ILE A 49 1.72 11.65 5.32
CA ILE A 49 2.28 10.31 5.17
C ILE A 49 2.52 10.08 3.68
N LYS A 50 3.73 9.63 3.30
CA LYS A 50 4.00 9.29 1.89
C LYS A 50 3.04 8.18 1.43
N LYS A 51 2.48 8.30 0.23
CA LYS A 51 1.56 7.29 -0.35
C LYS A 51 2.17 5.89 -0.37
N THR A 52 3.47 5.77 -0.58
CA THR A 52 4.19 4.48 -0.51
C THR A 52 4.16 3.85 0.88
N PHE A 53 4.31 4.66 1.93
CA PHE A 53 4.19 4.19 3.32
C PHE A 53 2.74 3.78 3.61
N TYR A 54 1.79 4.63 3.22
CA TYR A 54 0.36 4.41 3.43
C TYR A 54 -0.13 3.14 2.73
N ALA A 55 0.28 2.90 1.48
CA ALA A 55 -0.08 1.71 0.72
C ALA A 55 0.38 0.41 1.39
N ILE A 56 1.56 0.39 2.02
CA ILE A 56 2.05 -0.79 2.76
C ILE A 56 1.25 -1.00 4.05
N GLU A 57 0.89 0.06 4.76
CA GLU A 57 0.02 -0.04 5.95
C GLU A 57 -1.39 -0.54 5.57
N GLU A 58 -1.99 -0.03 4.49
CA GLU A 58 -3.30 -0.50 4.02
C GLU A 58 -3.27 -1.98 3.61
N LEU A 59 -2.17 -2.43 3.00
CA LEU A 59 -1.95 -3.85 2.74
C LEU A 59 -1.87 -4.62 4.06
N ALA A 60 -1.05 -4.18 5.02
CA ALA A 60 -0.91 -4.84 6.33
C ALA A 60 -2.24 -4.92 7.11
N GLU A 61 -3.10 -3.91 6.98
CA GLU A 61 -4.44 -3.84 7.59
C GLU A 61 -5.50 -4.65 6.83
N GLY A 62 -5.17 -5.24 5.68
CA GLY A 62 -6.10 -6.00 4.85
C GLY A 62 -7.13 -5.14 4.09
N LYS A 63 -6.92 -3.81 4.03
CA LYS A 63 -7.79 -2.88 3.29
C LYS A 63 -7.60 -2.99 1.77
N VAL A 64 -6.45 -3.48 1.34
CA VAL A 64 -6.13 -3.74 -0.07
C VAL A 64 -6.03 -5.24 -0.28
N GLN A 65 -6.81 -5.77 -1.22
CA GLN A 65 -6.81 -7.18 -1.58
C GLN A 65 -6.14 -7.40 -2.94
N VAL A 66 -5.16 -8.30 -2.99
CA VAL A 66 -4.53 -8.72 -4.25
C VAL A 66 -5.40 -9.78 -4.90
N LYS A 67 -6.09 -9.42 -5.99
CA LYS A 67 -6.85 -10.37 -6.80
C LYS A 67 -5.94 -11.03 -7.83
N LYS A 68 -5.83 -12.36 -7.78
CA LYS A 68 -5.19 -13.14 -8.83
C LYS A 68 -6.14 -13.23 -10.01
N VAL A 69 -5.77 -12.61 -11.12
CA VAL A 69 -6.50 -12.79 -12.37
C VAL A 69 -5.95 -14.07 -12.99
N ASN A 70 -6.77 -15.11 -13.07
CA ASN A 70 -6.45 -16.25 -13.91
C ASN A 70 -6.54 -15.75 -15.36
N LEU A 71 -5.38 -15.47 -15.96
CA LEU A 71 -5.30 -15.33 -17.40
C LEU A 71 -5.44 -16.75 -17.94
N GLU A 72 -6.63 -17.08 -18.46
CA GLU A 72 -6.82 -18.31 -19.22
C GLU A 72 -5.84 -18.29 -20.41
N PRO A 73 -5.16 -19.41 -20.70
CA PRO A 73 -4.16 -19.50 -21.77
C PRO A 73 -4.76 -19.35 -23.16
#